data_AF-A0A135TKM3-F1
#
_entry.id   AF-A0A135TKM3-F1
#
_cell.length_a   1.000
_cell.length_b   1.000
_cell.length_c   1.000
_cell.angle_alpha   90.00
_cell.angle_beta   90.00
_cell.angle_gamma   90.00
#
_symmetry.space_group_name_H-M   'P 1'
#
loop_
_entity.id
_entity.type
_entity.pdbx_description
1 polymer ?
#
loop_
_entity_poly.entity_id
_entity_poly.type
_entity_poly.pdbx_seq_one_letter_code
_entity_poly.pdbx_strand_id
1 'polypeptide(L)'
;MDELPNRSLSTANKADKLPTLLLSNDEQRVLALYDELRDLEIKVALVKAQQSHVSDSTTPSTEANVRKAQQDASTARAGWLLRNNITDSVMTANPILKAVHGSTQSTPIETDLLPHIRARDNVSVALANKSEDIRGLIKQLTEVEAESLRVGRKNVELTAEILRLTEDAEKRSAGETDDPAVQAEMARLEAEMKASRQRWKVMKGTASAVVVGSGVDWSRDEALRDVVLDPEDDE
;
A
#
# COMPACT_ATOMS: atom_id res chain seq x y z
N MET A 1 -13.20 -36.82 -19.21
CA MET A 1 -12.40 -35.59 -19.40
C MET A 1 -13.31 -34.66 -20.17
N ASP A 2 -14.05 -33.83 -19.44
CA ASP A 2 -15.07 -32.94 -20.01
C ASP A 2 -14.43 -31.59 -20.29
N GLU A 3 -14.42 -31.20 -21.56
CA GLU A 3 -14.02 -29.87 -22.01
C GLU A 3 -15.11 -28.85 -21.65
N LEU A 4 -14.74 -27.84 -20.86
CA LEU A 4 -15.59 -26.69 -20.56
C LEU A 4 -15.64 -25.75 -21.77
N PRO A 5 -16.84 -25.29 -22.20
CA PRO A 5 -16.97 -24.43 -23.37
C PRO A 5 -16.57 -22.99 -23.03
N ASN A 6 -15.56 -22.54 -23.78
CA ASN A 6 -15.01 -21.19 -23.86
C ASN A 6 -16.04 -20.18 -24.41
N ARG A 7 -17.09 -19.86 -23.63
CA ARG A 7 -18.20 -18.98 -24.06
C ARG A 7 -18.15 -17.56 -23.49
N SER A 8 -17.16 -17.23 -22.66
CA SER A 8 -17.12 -15.94 -21.94
C SER A 8 -16.41 -14.80 -22.68
N LEU A 9 -15.78 -15.07 -23.83
CA LEU A 9 -14.98 -14.06 -24.55
C LEU A 9 -15.66 -13.48 -25.80
N SER A 10 -16.83 -14.01 -26.21
CA SER A 10 -17.48 -13.58 -27.45
C SER A 10 -18.45 -12.40 -27.30
N THR A 11 -18.73 -11.92 -26.08
CA THR A 11 -19.64 -10.78 -25.86
C THR A 11 -18.90 -9.45 -25.69
N ALA A 12 -17.58 -9.44 -25.56
CA ALA A 12 -16.79 -8.23 -25.36
C ALA A 12 -16.49 -7.45 -26.66
N ASN A 13 -16.81 -8.00 -27.84
CA ASN A 13 -16.38 -7.44 -29.13
C ASN A 13 -17.50 -6.81 -29.97
N LYS A 14 -18.69 -6.59 -29.40
CA LYS A 14 -19.55 -5.50 -29.87
C LYS A 14 -19.07 -4.25 -29.14
N ALA A 15 -18.05 -3.61 -29.71
CA ALA A 15 -17.76 -2.22 -29.38
C ALA A 15 -19.06 -1.44 -29.54
N ASP A 16 -19.67 -1.13 -28.41
CA ASP A 16 -20.85 -0.30 -28.27
C ASP A 16 -20.42 1.08 -28.75
N LYS A 17 -20.50 1.31 -30.07
CA LYS A 17 -20.22 2.62 -30.66
C LYS A 17 -21.17 3.57 -29.95
N LEU A 18 -20.61 4.40 -29.07
CA LEU A 18 -21.35 5.49 -28.46
C LEU A 18 -22.09 6.19 -29.60
N PRO A 19 -23.40 6.39 -29.49
CA PRO A 19 -24.15 7.07 -30.53
C PRO A 19 -23.45 8.41 -30.76
N THR A 20 -23.00 8.62 -31.99
CA THR A 20 -22.27 9.83 -32.36
C THR A 20 -23.31 10.92 -32.57
N LEU A 21 -23.23 11.99 -31.78
CA LEU A 21 -24.14 13.11 -31.92
C LEU A 21 -23.83 13.78 -33.27
N LEU A 22 -24.69 13.60 -34.27
CA LEU A 22 -24.50 14.18 -35.59
C LEU A 22 -24.94 15.65 -35.56
N LEU A 23 -24.10 16.50 -34.96
CA LEU A 23 -24.31 17.94 -34.99
C LEU A 23 -23.95 18.50 -36.36
N SER A 24 -24.86 19.29 -36.93
CA SER A 24 -24.56 20.15 -38.08
C SER A 24 -23.42 21.12 -37.75
N ASN A 25 -22.67 21.56 -38.76
CA ASN A 25 -21.62 22.57 -38.60
C ASN A 25 -22.17 23.86 -37.98
N ASP A 26 -23.41 24.22 -38.31
CA ASP A 26 -24.08 25.39 -37.74
C ASP A 26 -24.39 25.21 -36.26
N GLU A 27 -24.84 24.01 -35.85
CA GLU A 27 -25.12 23.70 -34.45
C GLU A 27 -23.83 23.70 -33.61
N GLN A 28 -22.74 23.15 -34.15
CA GLN A 28 -21.42 23.23 -33.51
C GLN A 28 -20.97 24.69 -33.37
N ARG A 29 -21.21 25.52 -34.39
CA ARG A 29 -20.88 26.94 -34.34
C ARG A 29 -21.69 27.67 -33.28
N VAL A 30 -22.99 27.37 -33.16
CA VAL A 30 -23.87 27.96 -32.14
C VAL A 30 -23.39 27.59 -30.74
N LEU A 31 -23.00 26.33 -30.51
CA LEU A 31 -22.46 25.90 -29.21
C LEU A 31 -21.13 26.61 -28.88
N ALA A 32 -20.23 26.73 -29.85
CA ALA A 32 -18.98 27.46 -29.65
C ALA A 32 -19.22 28.95 -29.32
N LEU A 33 -20.21 29.58 -29.98
CA LEU A 33 -20.61 30.96 -29.68
C LEU A 33 -21.25 31.09 -28.30
N TYR A 34 -22.01 30.09 -27.85
CA TYR A 34 -22.57 30.06 -26.51
C TYR A 34 -21.46 30.01 -25.44
N ASP A 35 -20.44 29.17 -25.63
CA ASP A 35 -19.29 29.09 -24.73
C ASP A 35 -18.49 30.40 -24.70
N GLU A 36 -18.26 31.00 -25.88
CA GLU A 36 -17.59 32.31 -26.00
C GLU A 36 -18.39 33.43 -25.31
N LEU A 37 -19.71 33.43 -25.49
CA LEU A 37 -20.60 34.39 -24.82
C LEU A 37 -20.50 34.24 -23.29
N ARG A 38 -20.47 33.00 -22.78
CA ARG A 38 -20.38 32.75 -21.34
C ARG A 38 -19.08 33.26 -20.74
N ASP A 39 -17.98 33.09 -21.45
CA ASP A 39 -16.67 33.61 -21.05
C ASP A 39 -16.64 35.16 -21.09
N LEU A 40 -17.21 35.76 -22.14
CA LEU A 40 -17.34 37.22 -22.24
C LEU A 40 -18.19 37.82 -21.12
N GLU A 41 -19.29 37.18 -20.72
CA GLU A 41 -20.10 37.63 -19.58
C GLU A 41 -19.29 37.71 -18.29
N ILE A 42 -18.44 36.71 -18.02
CA ILE A 42 -17.56 36.70 -16.85
C ILE A 42 -16.51 37.81 -16.94
N LYS A 43 -15.88 37.99 -18.11
CA LYS A 43 -14.90 39.06 -18.35
C LYS A 43 -15.51 40.44 -18.16
N VAL A 44 -16.71 40.68 -18.68
CA VAL A 44 -17.45 41.94 -18.51
C VAL A 44 -17.80 42.16 -17.04
N ALA A 45 -18.24 41.12 -16.33
CA ALA A 45 -18.52 41.21 -14.91
C ALA A 45 -17.26 41.57 -14.09
N LEU A 46 -16.11 41.00 -14.44
CA LEU A 46 -14.82 41.31 -13.82
C LEU A 46 -14.43 42.77 -14.06
N VAL A 47 -14.50 43.25 -15.30
CA VAL A 47 -14.18 44.64 -15.66
C VAL A 47 -15.12 45.61 -14.93
N LYS A 48 -16.42 45.31 -14.88
CA LYS A 48 -17.38 46.12 -14.12
C LYS A 48 -17.06 46.13 -12.62
N ALA A 49 -16.66 45.00 -12.05
CA ALA A 49 -16.25 44.92 -10.66
C ALA A 49 -14.99 45.76 -10.39
N GLN A 50 -14.00 45.74 -11.30
CA GLN A 50 -12.79 46.56 -11.21
C GLN A 50 -13.12 48.06 -11.33
N GLN A 51 -13.98 48.45 -12.27
CA GLN A 51 -14.40 49.84 -12.44
C GLN A 51 -15.24 50.37 -11.26
N SER A 52 -16.06 49.50 -10.66
CA SER A 52 -16.87 49.83 -9.48
C SER A 52 -16.06 49.80 -8.19
N HIS A 53 -14.83 49.26 -8.22
CA HIS A 53 -13.93 49.25 -7.09
C HIS A 53 -13.37 50.65 -6.87
N VAL A 54 -14.07 51.44 -6.06
CA VAL A 54 -13.53 52.66 -5.49
C VAL A 54 -12.50 52.23 -4.44
N SER A 55 -11.22 52.50 -4.69
CA SER A 55 -10.16 52.30 -3.70
C SER A 55 -10.40 53.25 -2.53
N ASP A 56 -11.16 52.79 -1.54
CA ASP A 56 -11.42 53.55 -0.33
C ASP A 56 -10.15 53.51 0.53
N SER A 57 -9.21 54.42 0.27
CA SER A 57 -7.96 54.59 1.05
C SER A 57 -8.23 54.97 2.52
N THR A 58 -9.49 55.14 2.89
CA THR A 58 -9.97 55.65 4.17
C THR A 58 -10.36 54.55 5.15
N THR A 59 -10.64 53.32 4.68
CA THR A 59 -10.93 52.19 5.57
C THR A 59 -9.65 51.45 5.95
N PRO A 60 -9.27 51.38 7.24
CA PRO A 60 -8.13 50.58 7.64
C PRO A 60 -8.38 49.10 7.28
N SER A 61 -7.38 48.49 6.65
CA SER A 61 -7.35 47.06 6.35
C SER A 61 -7.16 46.26 7.64
N THR A 62 -8.15 46.29 8.52
CA THR A 62 -8.21 45.46 9.71
C THR A 62 -8.50 44.01 9.31
N GLU A 63 -7.92 43.04 10.01
CA GLU A 63 -8.14 41.60 9.78
C GLU A 63 -9.63 41.22 9.71
N ALA A 64 -10.48 41.91 10.48
CA ALA A 64 -11.94 41.74 10.46
C ALA A 64 -12.57 42.15 9.11
N ASN A 65 -12.10 43.22 8.47
CA ASN A 65 -12.59 43.69 7.18
C ASN A 65 -12.17 42.74 6.06
N VAL A 66 -10.95 42.21 6.13
CA VAL A 66 -10.45 41.19 5.18
C VAL A 66 -11.27 39.89 5.29
N ARG A 67 -11.52 39.42 6.50
CA ARG A 67 -12.37 38.22 6.73
C ARG A 67 -13.79 38.42 6.21
N LYS A 68 -14.38 39.60 6.46
CA LYS A 68 -15.72 39.93 5.94
C LYS A 68 -15.73 39.96 4.41
N ALA A 69 -14.77 40.62 3.78
CA ALA A 69 -14.65 40.65 2.31
C ALA A 69 -14.44 39.25 1.71
N GLN A 70 -13.64 38.39 2.35
CA GLN A 70 -13.44 37.00 1.93
C GLN A 70 -14.75 36.19 2.03
N GLN A 71 -15.52 36.39 3.09
CA GLN A 71 -16.82 35.74 3.27
C GLN A 71 -17.86 36.25 2.28
N ASP A 72 -17.88 37.56 1.99
CA ASP A 72 -18.78 38.15 1.00
C ASP A 72 -18.43 37.64 -0.41
N ALA A 73 -17.13 37.54 -0.74
CA ALA A 73 -16.67 36.98 -2.01
C ALA A 73 -16.99 35.49 -2.15
N SER A 74 -16.81 34.69 -1.09
CA SER A 74 -17.17 33.27 -1.09
C SER A 74 -18.68 33.07 -1.24
N THR A 75 -19.49 33.90 -0.58
CA THR A 75 -20.96 33.88 -0.68
C THR A 75 -21.42 34.29 -2.07
N ALA A 76 -20.85 35.35 -2.65
CA ALA A 76 -21.15 35.77 -4.02
C ALA A 76 -20.77 34.70 -5.05
N ARG A 77 -19.61 34.04 -4.88
CA ARG A 77 -19.19 32.92 -5.73
C ARG A 77 -20.15 31.74 -5.63
N ALA A 78 -20.54 31.36 -4.41
CA ALA A 78 -21.50 30.28 -4.19
C ALA A 78 -22.86 30.61 -4.84
N GLY A 79 -23.36 31.85 -4.68
CA GLY A 79 -24.60 32.32 -5.30
C GLY A 79 -24.55 32.31 -6.83
N TRP A 80 -23.43 32.72 -7.42
CA TRP A 80 -23.24 32.66 -8.88
C TRP A 80 -23.23 31.23 -9.40
N LEU A 81 -22.47 30.33 -8.75
CA LEU A 81 -22.41 28.92 -9.11
C LEU A 81 -23.78 28.25 -9.00
N LEU A 82 -24.51 28.53 -7.92
CA LEU A 82 -25.86 27.99 -7.71
C LEU A 82 -26.82 28.47 -8.81
N ARG A 83 -26.81 29.76 -9.16
CA ARG A 83 -27.65 30.29 -10.24
C ARG A 83 -27.33 29.63 -11.57
N ASN A 84 -26.03 29.46 -11.88
CA ASN A 84 -25.60 28.76 -13.10
C ASN A 84 -26.10 27.32 -13.11
N ASN A 85 -25.85 26.57 -12.04
CA ASN A 85 -26.25 25.17 -11.92
C ASN A 85 -27.78 25.00 -12.01
N ILE A 86 -28.57 25.90 -11.42
CA ILE A 86 -30.04 25.88 -11.55
C ILE A 86 -30.44 26.11 -13.00
N THR A 87 -29.83 27.09 -13.68
CA THR A 87 -30.14 27.40 -15.08
C THR A 87 -29.80 26.20 -15.97
N ASP A 88 -28.61 25.62 -15.80
CA ASP A 88 -28.16 24.44 -16.56
C ASP A 88 -29.05 23.22 -16.27
N SER A 89 -29.43 23.01 -15.01
CA SER A 89 -30.32 21.92 -14.62
C SER A 89 -31.72 22.07 -15.25
N VAL A 90 -32.27 23.28 -15.30
CA VAL A 90 -33.57 23.53 -15.94
C VAL A 90 -33.48 23.35 -17.46
N MET A 91 -32.40 23.85 -18.07
CA MET A 91 -32.17 23.73 -19.52
C MET A 91 -31.94 22.29 -19.98
N THR A 92 -31.31 21.45 -19.15
CA THR A 92 -31.04 20.05 -19.48
C THR A 92 -32.17 19.10 -19.08
N ALA A 93 -32.87 19.34 -17.98
CA ALA A 93 -33.90 18.43 -17.48
C ALA A 93 -35.12 18.33 -18.40
N ASN A 94 -35.59 19.45 -18.96
CA ASN A 94 -36.78 19.44 -19.81
C ASN A 94 -36.59 18.63 -21.12
N PRO A 95 -35.48 18.81 -21.88
CA PRO A 95 -35.17 17.95 -23.01
C PRO A 95 -35.03 16.46 -22.63
N ILE A 96 -34.38 16.15 -21.51
CA ILE A 96 -34.23 14.75 -21.04
C ILE A 96 -35.59 14.12 -20.76
N LEU A 97 -36.48 14.82 -20.02
CA LEU A 97 -37.81 14.31 -19.71
C LEU A 97 -38.63 14.05 -20.97
N LYS A 98 -38.58 14.96 -21.94
CA LYS A 98 -39.27 14.76 -23.22
C LYS A 98 -38.68 13.63 -24.05
N ALA A 99 -37.35 13.51 -24.10
CA ALA A 99 -36.65 12.43 -24.78
C ALA A 99 -37.05 11.05 -24.24
N VAL A 100 -37.19 10.92 -22.92
CA VAL A 100 -37.53 9.65 -22.26
C VAL A 100 -39.03 9.35 -22.34
N HIS A 101 -39.89 10.34 -22.15
CA HIS A 101 -41.33 10.13 -22.02
C HIS A 101 -42.11 10.28 -23.33
N GLY A 102 -41.49 10.77 -24.41
CA GLY A 102 -42.13 10.87 -25.72
C GLY A 102 -43.45 11.65 -25.69
N SER A 103 -43.46 12.80 -25.00
CA SER A 103 -44.65 13.67 -24.94
C SER A 103 -45.11 14.06 -26.35
N THR A 104 -46.40 14.29 -26.56
CA THR A 104 -46.97 14.82 -27.81
C THR A 104 -46.38 16.17 -28.23
N GLN A 105 -45.67 16.87 -27.34
CA GLN A 105 -44.94 18.11 -27.59
C GLN A 105 -43.42 17.91 -27.75
N SER A 106 -42.96 16.68 -27.95
CA SER A 106 -41.53 16.40 -28.16
C SER A 106 -41.13 16.73 -29.59
N THR A 107 -40.08 17.53 -29.72
CA THR A 107 -39.47 17.80 -31.02
C THR A 107 -38.69 16.58 -31.52
N PRO A 108 -38.48 16.43 -32.84
CA PRO A 108 -37.66 15.34 -33.38
C PRO A 108 -36.25 15.30 -32.79
N ILE A 109 -35.65 16.47 -32.52
CA ILE A 109 -34.33 16.61 -31.91
C ILE A 109 -34.32 16.08 -30.48
N GLU A 110 -35.36 16.37 -29.69
CA GLU A 110 -35.48 15.82 -28.32
C GLU A 110 -35.63 14.29 -28.34
N THR A 111 -36.29 13.72 -29.36
CA THR A 111 -36.43 12.25 -29.48
C THR A 111 -35.11 11.58 -29.85
N ASP A 112 -34.27 12.24 -30.65
CA ASP A 112 -32.95 11.75 -31.05
C ASP A 112 -31.93 11.69 -29.89
N LEU A 113 -32.18 12.42 -28.80
CA LEU A 113 -31.34 12.37 -27.60
C LEU A 113 -31.44 11.05 -26.81
N LEU A 114 -32.51 10.28 -26.99
CA LEU A 114 -32.78 9.05 -26.23
C LEU A 114 -31.63 8.02 -26.27
N PRO A 115 -31.06 7.63 -27.42
CA PRO A 115 -29.92 6.72 -27.47
C PRO A 115 -28.70 7.25 -26.71
N HIS A 116 -28.43 8.56 -26.73
CA HIS A 116 -27.32 9.16 -25.99
C HIS A 116 -27.58 9.14 -24.47
N ILE A 117 -28.82 9.40 -24.04
CA ILE A 117 -29.21 9.32 -22.62
C ILE A 117 -29.05 7.89 -22.12
N ARG A 118 -29.48 6.88 -22.89
CA ARG A 118 -29.28 5.47 -22.53
C ARG A 118 -27.81 5.08 -22.45
N ALA A 119 -27.00 5.54 -23.41
CA ALA A 119 -25.55 5.29 -23.39
C ALA A 119 -24.90 5.93 -22.15
N ARG A 120 -25.26 7.17 -21.81
CA ARG A 120 -24.83 7.84 -20.58
C ARG A 120 -25.21 7.03 -19.35
N ASP A 121 -26.47 6.63 -19.23
CA ASP A 121 -26.97 5.92 -18.06
C ASP A 121 -26.30 4.54 -17.90
N ASN A 122 -26.06 3.83 -19.00
CA ASN A 122 -25.28 2.58 -19.00
C ASN A 122 -23.85 2.80 -18.50
N VAL A 123 -23.17 3.86 -18.97
CA VAL A 123 -21.83 4.22 -18.49
C VAL A 123 -21.86 4.63 -17.02
N SER A 124 -22.89 5.36 -16.56
CA SER A 124 -23.05 5.74 -15.15
C SER A 124 -23.23 4.51 -14.25
N VAL A 125 -24.02 3.53 -14.68
CA VAL A 125 -24.17 2.25 -13.95
C VAL A 125 -22.85 1.49 -13.91
N ALA A 126 -22.14 1.39 -15.04
CA ALA A 126 -20.83 0.74 -15.09
C ALA A 126 -19.81 1.43 -14.17
N LEU A 127 -19.80 2.77 -14.15
CA LEU A 127 -18.94 3.58 -13.29
C LEU A 127 -19.27 3.41 -11.79
N ALA A 128 -20.56 3.34 -11.45
CA ALA A 128 -21.01 3.10 -10.09
C ALA A 128 -20.55 1.72 -9.59
N ASN A 129 -20.71 0.67 -10.42
CA ASN A 129 -20.22 -0.67 -10.11
C ASN A 129 -18.71 -0.68 -9.90
N LYS A 130 -17.94 -0.02 -10.79
CA LYS A 130 -16.48 0.08 -10.64
C LYS A 130 -16.06 0.85 -9.40
N SER A 131 -16.81 1.89 -9.04
CA SER A 131 -16.54 2.65 -7.81
C SER A 131 -16.79 1.81 -6.56
N GLU A 132 -17.80 0.93 -6.59
CA GLU A 132 -18.07 -0.01 -5.50
C GLU A 132 -16.99 -1.11 -5.44
N ASP A 133 -16.56 -1.66 -6.59
CA ASP A 133 -15.43 -2.59 -6.67
C ASP A 133 -14.16 -1.98 -6.01
N ILE A 134 -13.84 -0.73 -6.38
CA ILE A 134 -12.68 0.00 -5.83
C ILE A 134 -12.83 0.19 -4.32
N ARG A 135 -14.01 0.58 -3.84
CA ARG A 135 -14.27 0.75 -2.41
C ARG A 135 -14.11 -0.58 -1.65
N GLY A 136 -14.59 -1.68 -2.24
CA GLY A 136 -14.40 -3.02 -1.71
C GLY A 136 -12.92 -3.42 -1.60
N LEU A 137 -12.14 -3.16 -2.65
CA LEU A 137 -10.69 -3.44 -2.67
C LEU A 137 -9.93 -2.59 -1.64
N ILE A 138 -10.26 -1.29 -1.50
CA ILE A 138 -9.66 -0.43 -0.49
C ILE A 138 -9.93 -0.99 0.91
N LYS A 139 -11.17 -1.43 1.18
CA LYS A 139 -11.52 -2.03 2.47
C LYS A 139 -10.73 -3.31 2.75
N GLN A 140 -10.60 -4.20 1.76
CA GLN A 140 -9.80 -5.42 1.88
C GLN A 140 -8.32 -5.12 2.10
N LEU A 141 -7.77 -4.13 1.38
CA LEU A 141 -6.39 -3.70 1.56
C LEU A 141 -6.17 -3.19 2.98
N THR A 142 -7.05 -2.32 3.49
CA THR A 142 -6.96 -1.80 4.86
C THR A 142 -7.04 -2.91 5.91
N GLU A 143 -7.86 -3.94 5.69
CA GLU A 143 -7.94 -5.10 6.59
C GLU A 143 -6.64 -5.92 6.59
N VAL A 144 -6.09 -6.19 5.40
CA VAL A 144 -4.80 -6.91 5.25
C VAL A 144 -3.64 -6.09 5.85
N GLU A 145 -3.61 -4.78 5.65
CA GLU A 145 -2.61 -3.90 6.25
C GLU A 145 -2.69 -3.89 7.78
N ALA A 146 -3.90 -3.81 8.33
CA ALA A 146 -4.11 -3.89 9.77
C ALA A 146 -3.63 -5.24 10.35
N GLU A 147 -3.94 -6.34 9.66
CA GLU A 147 -3.50 -7.68 10.04
C GLU A 147 -1.98 -7.83 9.94
N SER A 148 -1.36 -7.33 8.87
CA SER A 148 0.09 -7.33 8.68
C SER A 148 0.80 -6.56 9.78
N LEU A 149 0.26 -5.40 10.18
CA LEU A 149 0.80 -4.63 11.31
C LEU A 149 0.66 -5.40 12.64
N ARG A 150 -0.47 -6.09 12.85
CA ARG A 150 -0.70 -6.91 14.05
C ARG A 150 0.27 -8.07 14.14
N VAL A 151 0.43 -8.83 13.06
CA VAL A 151 1.38 -9.95 12.96
C VAL A 151 2.81 -9.45 13.08
N GLY A 152 3.15 -8.32 12.45
CA GLY A 152 4.47 -7.70 12.57
C GLY A 152 4.83 -7.37 14.02
N ARG A 153 3.91 -6.77 14.78
CA ARG A 153 4.12 -6.51 16.22
C ARG A 153 4.35 -7.80 17.01
N LYS A 154 3.54 -8.83 16.77
CA LYS A 154 3.67 -10.12 17.44
C LYS A 154 4.99 -10.82 17.11
N ASN A 155 5.45 -10.73 15.86
CA ASN A 155 6.75 -11.28 15.46
C ASN A 155 7.90 -10.57 16.17
N VAL A 156 7.84 -9.25 16.33
CA VAL A 156 8.83 -8.49 17.11
C VAL A 156 8.83 -8.93 18.57
N GLU A 157 7.67 -9.06 19.20
CA GLU A 157 7.52 -9.53 20.59
C GLU A 157 8.08 -10.95 20.78
N LEU A 158 7.71 -11.89 19.91
CA LEU A 158 8.21 -13.26 19.96
C LEU A 158 9.71 -13.34 19.71
N THR A 159 10.25 -12.52 18.82
CA THR A 159 11.70 -12.48 18.55
C THR A 159 12.45 -11.96 19.77
N ALA A 160 11.92 -10.94 20.46
CA ALA A 160 12.50 -10.44 21.70
C ALA A 160 12.49 -11.52 22.80
N GLU A 161 11.41 -12.30 22.91
CA GLU A 161 11.34 -13.40 23.87
C GLU A 161 12.29 -14.55 23.52
N ILE A 162 12.43 -14.89 22.23
CA ILE A 162 13.42 -15.89 21.78
C ILE A 162 14.83 -15.43 22.12
N LEU A 163 15.18 -14.16 21.89
CA LEU A 163 16.49 -13.62 22.25
C LEU A 163 16.72 -13.74 23.76
N ARG A 164 15.75 -13.33 24.58
CA ARG A 164 15.82 -13.44 26.04
C ARG A 164 16.00 -14.89 26.51
N LEU A 165 15.23 -15.83 25.94
CA LEU A 165 15.32 -17.26 26.27
C LEU A 165 16.63 -17.88 25.79
N THR A 166 17.19 -17.40 24.67
CA THR A 166 18.49 -17.84 24.16
C THR A 166 19.60 -17.35 25.07
N GLU A 167 19.58 -16.09 25.51
CA GLU A 167 20.51 -15.56 26.52
C GLU A 167 20.41 -16.34 27.84
N ASP A 168 19.19 -16.65 28.31
CA ASP A 168 18.96 -17.45 29.51
C ASP A 168 19.50 -18.89 29.35
N ALA A 169 19.37 -19.49 28.16
CA ALA A 169 19.89 -20.81 27.86
C ALA A 169 21.43 -20.82 27.76
N GLU A 170 22.02 -19.81 27.13
CA GLU A 170 23.47 -19.63 27.06
C GLU A 170 24.06 -19.51 28.47
N LYS A 171 23.51 -18.63 29.33
CA LYS A 171 23.94 -18.49 30.74
C LYS A 171 23.88 -19.82 31.51
N ARG A 172 22.82 -20.60 31.33
CA ARG A 172 22.69 -21.93 31.95
C ARG A 172 23.73 -22.93 31.41
N SER A 173 23.99 -22.90 30.10
CA SER A 173 24.99 -23.79 29.47
C SER A 173 26.43 -23.42 29.85
N ALA A 174 26.70 -22.13 30.06
CA ALA A 174 27.98 -21.60 30.52
C ALA A 174 28.23 -21.84 32.02
N GLY A 175 27.28 -22.41 32.77
CA GLY A 175 27.42 -22.68 34.20
C GLY A 175 27.52 -21.40 35.05
N GLU A 176 27.12 -20.25 34.50
CA GLU A 176 27.22 -18.95 35.17
C GLU A 176 26.22 -18.89 36.32
N THR A 177 26.72 -19.27 37.50
CA THR A 177 25.98 -19.26 38.77
C THR A 177 26.36 -17.97 39.49
N ASP A 178 25.41 -17.22 40.06
CA ASP A 178 25.67 -15.93 40.74
C ASP A 178 26.59 -16.02 41.99
N ASP A 179 26.97 -17.24 42.41
CA ASP A 179 27.88 -17.45 43.53
C ASP A 179 29.35 -17.40 43.07
N PRO A 180 30.13 -16.36 43.44
CA PRO A 180 31.52 -16.21 43.03
C PRO A 180 32.42 -17.35 43.55
N ALA A 181 32.02 -18.04 44.63
CA ALA A 181 32.77 -19.17 45.16
C ALA A 181 32.67 -20.38 44.24
N VAL A 182 31.47 -20.66 43.70
CA VAL A 182 31.23 -21.77 42.77
C VAL A 182 31.92 -21.53 41.43
N GLN A 183 31.91 -20.29 40.93
CA GLN A 183 32.63 -19.93 39.70
C GLN A 183 34.15 -20.11 39.84
N ALA A 184 34.73 -19.68 40.97
CA ALA A 184 36.16 -19.86 41.22
C ALA A 184 36.55 -21.34 41.34
N GLU A 185 35.67 -22.17 41.93
CA GLU A 185 35.89 -23.61 42.03
C GLU A 185 35.77 -24.31 40.66
N MET A 186 34.78 -23.95 39.84
CA MET A 186 34.65 -24.45 38.46
C MET A 186 35.87 -24.09 37.60
N ALA A 187 36.32 -22.83 37.65
CA ALA A 187 37.51 -22.41 36.92
C ALA A 187 38.78 -23.16 37.36
N ARG A 188 38.92 -23.44 38.67
CA ARG A 188 40.02 -24.25 39.19
C ARG A 188 39.95 -25.69 38.67
N LEU A 189 38.77 -26.31 38.73
CA LEU A 189 38.55 -27.68 38.26
C LEU A 189 38.79 -27.80 36.75
N GLU A 190 38.39 -26.83 35.94
CA GLU A 190 38.72 -26.78 34.51
C GLU A 190 40.23 -26.66 34.26
N ALA A 191 40.92 -25.81 35.02
CA ALA A 191 42.36 -25.66 34.91
C ALA A 191 43.09 -26.96 35.30
N GLU A 192 42.64 -27.63 36.36
CA GLU A 192 43.15 -28.94 36.79
C GLU A 192 42.85 -30.03 35.74
N MET A 193 41.67 -30.03 35.13
CA MET A 193 41.31 -30.96 34.06
C MET A 193 42.16 -30.73 32.82
N LYS A 194 42.37 -29.48 32.40
CA LYS A 194 43.25 -29.13 31.27
C LYS A 194 44.69 -29.53 31.54
N ALA A 195 45.21 -29.25 32.75
CA ALA A 195 46.54 -29.68 33.16
C ALA A 195 46.66 -31.21 33.19
N SER A 196 45.63 -31.91 33.67
CA SER A 196 45.57 -33.39 33.67
C SER A 196 45.53 -33.96 32.25
N ARG A 197 44.69 -33.41 31.37
CA ARG A 197 44.64 -33.78 29.94
C ARG A 197 45.96 -33.55 29.24
N GLN A 198 46.63 -32.41 29.49
CA GLN A 198 47.94 -32.13 28.92
C GLN A 198 49.01 -33.10 29.43
N ARG A 199 49.01 -33.42 30.73
CA ARG A 199 49.90 -34.45 31.29
C ARG A 199 49.62 -35.82 30.69
N TRP A 200 48.35 -36.18 30.51
CA TRP A 200 47.95 -37.42 29.86
C TRP A 200 48.41 -37.48 28.40
N LYS A 201 48.24 -36.39 27.63
CA LYS A 201 48.76 -36.29 26.25
C LYS A 201 50.29 -36.50 26.20
N VAL A 202 51.03 -35.87 27.12
CA VAL A 202 52.50 -36.05 27.21
C VAL A 202 52.87 -37.49 27.60
N MET A 203 52.17 -38.09 28.55
CA MET A 203 52.41 -39.49 28.95
C MET A 203 52.06 -40.47 27.82
N LYS A 204 50.94 -40.28 27.11
CA LYS A 204 50.55 -41.07 25.93
C LYS A 204 51.59 -40.95 24.82
N GLY A 205 52.04 -39.73 24.51
CA GLY A 205 53.08 -39.48 23.52
C GLY A 205 54.42 -40.12 23.89
N THR A 206 54.81 -40.05 25.16
CA THR A 206 56.05 -40.67 25.66
C THR A 206 55.98 -42.19 25.60
N ALA A 207 54.86 -42.79 26.05
CA ALA A 207 54.67 -44.24 25.99
C ALA A 207 54.69 -44.76 24.55
N SER A 208 54.03 -44.04 23.63
CA SER A 208 54.04 -44.37 22.20
C SER A 208 55.45 -44.30 21.61
N ALA A 209 56.22 -43.26 21.95
CA ALA A 209 57.61 -43.11 21.50
C ALA A 209 58.52 -44.23 22.03
N VAL A 210 58.32 -44.68 23.27
CA VAL A 210 59.07 -45.80 23.86
C VAL A 210 58.74 -47.11 23.16
N VAL A 211 57.44 -47.39 22.91
CA VAL A 211 57.02 -48.61 22.21
C VAL A 211 57.63 -48.66 20.80
N VAL A 212 57.52 -47.57 20.03
CA VAL A 212 58.10 -47.48 18.67
C VAL A 212 59.64 -47.55 18.70
N GLY A 213 60.29 -46.89 19.67
CA GLY A 213 61.75 -46.84 19.78
C GLY A 213 62.41 -48.11 20.33
N SER A 214 61.66 -48.95 21.05
CA SER A 214 62.17 -50.19 21.67
C SER A 214 62.42 -51.34 20.68
N GLY A 215 61.97 -51.21 19.43
CA GLY A 215 62.10 -52.25 18.40
C GLY A 215 61.16 -53.45 18.58
N VAL A 216 60.18 -53.36 19.49
CA VAL A 216 59.07 -54.32 19.61
C VAL A 216 58.16 -54.19 18.38
N ASP A 217 57.74 -55.33 17.79
CA ASP A 217 56.84 -55.35 16.62
C ASP A 217 55.39 -55.02 17.01
N TRP A 218 55.16 -53.76 17.38
CA TRP A 218 53.88 -53.19 17.79
C TRP A 218 52.84 -53.17 16.66
N SER A 219 53.28 -53.36 15.41
CA SER A 219 52.38 -53.36 14.24
C SER A 219 51.47 -54.59 14.19
N ARG A 220 51.85 -55.70 14.84
CA ARG A 220 51.12 -56.97 14.84
C ARG A 220 50.25 -57.18 16.06
N ASP A 221 50.55 -56.52 17.17
CA ASP A 221 49.76 -56.56 18.40
C ASP A 221 48.66 -55.48 18.34
N GLU A 222 47.40 -55.90 18.40
CA GLU A 222 46.24 -55.02 18.34
C GLU A 222 46.22 -54.01 19.50
N ALA A 223 46.64 -54.42 20.70
CA ALA A 223 46.66 -53.55 21.87
C ALA A 223 47.74 -52.47 21.77
N LEU A 224 48.90 -52.79 21.20
CA LEU A 224 50.00 -51.83 21.01
C LEU A 224 49.76 -50.92 19.80
N ARG A 225 49.11 -51.46 18.76
CA ARG A 225 48.69 -50.68 17.60
C ARG A 225 47.69 -49.60 17.99
N ASP A 226 46.72 -49.93 18.84
CA ASP A 226 45.76 -48.97 19.39
C ASP A 226 46.48 -47.87 20.19
N VAL A 227 47.33 -48.23 21.14
CA VAL A 227 48.08 -47.25 21.96
C VAL A 227 48.89 -46.24 21.12
N VAL A 228 49.46 -46.68 19.99
CA VAL A 228 50.31 -45.84 19.10
C VAL A 228 49.51 -45.07 18.05
N LEU A 229 48.45 -45.67 17.50
CA LEU A 229 47.68 -45.10 16.37
C LEU A 229 46.32 -44.53 16.76
N ASP A 230 45.91 -44.62 18.03
CA ASP A 230 44.62 -44.12 18.51
C ASP A 230 44.44 -42.67 18.04
N PRO A 231 43.50 -42.43 17.09
CA PRO A 231 43.31 -41.12 16.49
C PRO A 231 42.98 -40.14 17.60
N GLU A 232 43.65 -39.00 17.63
CA GLU A 232 43.27 -37.94 18.55
C GLU A 232 41.81 -37.57 18.25
N ASP A 233 40.90 -37.86 19.19
CA ASP A 233 39.60 -37.19 19.26
C ASP A 233 39.88 -35.71 19.53
N ASP A 234 40.23 -34.98 18.46
CA ASP A 234 40.35 -33.54 18.43
C ASP A 234 38.94 -32.95 18.17
N GLU A 235 38.18 -32.80 19.25
CA GLU A 235 37.22 -31.69 19.43
C GLU A 235 37.72 -30.74 20.53
#